data_AF-A0AAV8HM89-F1
#
_entry.id   AF-A0AAV8HM89-F1
#
_cell.length_a   1.000
_cell.length_b   1.000
_cell.length_c   1.000
_cell.angle_alpha   90.00
_cell.angle_beta   90.00
_cell.angle_gamma   90.00
#
_symmetry.space_group_name_H-M   'P 1'
#
loop_
_entity.id
_entity.type
_entity.pdbx_description
1 polymer ?
#
loop_
_entity_poly.entity_id
_entity_poly.type
_entity_poly.pdbx_seq_one_letter_code
_entity_poly.pdbx_strand_id
1 'polypeptide(L)'
;MEQFVQSQRSKGLANVLAIGTALPPVCVPHDTYPDMYFRLTNSEHLTELKDKMTRICKSTTIKQRYMGMMANDGELLKKYPNIGDHDAPSLDARWEIVTEEVPKLAKEAAMVAIKEWGQPVSKITHLIFCTNSGAACPGGPKILKMVEEKLELEKDKFNMTRKVLSDVGNLSSPTVLFIMNEMRKKSVNEGKATTGDGLEFGMLLGFGPGLSIEAVVLRSVAI
;
A
#
# COMPACT_ATOMS: atom_id res chain seq x y z
N MET A 1 -9.24 2.51 -34.15
CA MET A 1 -8.63 2.41 -32.80
C MET A 1 -8.64 3.77 -32.10
N GLU A 2 -8.23 4.86 -32.76
CA GLU A 2 -8.28 6.22 -32.20
C GLU A 2 -9.67 6.66 -31.74
N GLN A 3 -10.72 6.49 -32.54
CA GLN A 3 -12.09 6.86 -32.14
C GLN A 3 -12.60 6.12 -30.88
N PHE A 4 -12.16 4.87 -30.67
CA PHE A 4 -12.49 4.09 -29.47
C PHE A 4 -11.70 4.58 -28.24
N VAL A 5 -10.43 4.96 -28.43
CA VAL A 5 -9.61 5.57 -27.36
C VAL A 5 -10.16 6.94 -26.98
N GLN A 6 -10.65 7.71 -27.97
CA GLN A 6 -11.16 9.06 -27.78
C GLN A 6 -12.52 9.10 -27.09
N SER A 7 -13.40 8.12 -27.36
CA SER A 7 -14.68 7.98 -26.65
C SER A 7 -14.52 7.56 -25.18
N GLN A 8 -13.39 6.96 -24.81
CA GLN A 8 -13.08 6.58 -23.43
C GLN A 8 -12.29 7.63 -22.63
N ARG A 9 -11.90 8.78 -23.23
CA ARG A 9 -11.20 9.83 -22.49
C ARG A 9 -12.19 10.77 -21.79
N SER A 10 -11.99 11.02 -20.50
CA SER A 10 -12.67 12.12 -19.80
C SER A 10 -12.18 13.47 -20.33
N LYS A 11 -13.07 14.47 -20.40
CA LYS A 11 -12.70 15.85 -20.77
C LYS A 11 -12.09 16.56 -19.57
N GLY A 12 -10.77 16.63 -19.49
CA GLY A 12 -10.04 17.35 -18.44
C GLY A 12 -8.82 16.59 -17.91
N LEU A 13 -8.02 17.24 -17.08
CA LEU A 13 -6.84 16.65 -16.45
C LEU A 13 -7.21 16.11 -15.06
N ALA A 14 -6.87 14.85 -14.80
CA ALA A 14 -6.85 14.32 -13.44
C ALA A 14 -5.70 14.98 -12.69
N ASN A 15 -5.97 15.53 -11.50
CA ASN A 15 -4.98 16.29 -10.73
C ASN A 15 -4.59 15.53 -9.47
N VAL A 16 -3.29 15.33 -9.28
CA VAL A 16 -2.71 15.00 -7.98
C VAL A 16 -2.58 16.30 -7.20
N LEU A 17 -3.20 16.37 -6.02
CA LEU A 17 -3.25 17.57 -5.19
C LEU A 17 -2.25 17.54 -4.05
N ALA A 18 -1.91 16.36 -3.53
CA ALA A 18 -0.97 16.18 -2.43
C ALA A 18 -0.48 14.73 -2.36
N ILE A 19 0.69 14.52 -1.75
CA ILE A 19 1.32 13.22 -1.56
C ILE A 19 1.85 13.12 -0.12
N GLY A 20 1.38 12.11 0.61
CA GLY A 20 1.90 11.75 1.92
C GLY A 20 2.63 10.43 1.87
N THR A 21 3.73 10.32 2.61
CA THR A 21 4.46 9.07 2.76
C THR A 21 4.62 8.77 4.25
N ALA A 22 4.34 7.52 4.63
CA ALA A 22 4.67 6.99 5.94
C ALA A 22 5.61 5.80 5.78
N LEU A 23 6.63 5.77 6.62
CA LEU A 23 7.67 4.77 6.61
C LEU A 23 7.68 4.07 7.97
N PRO A 24 7.93 2.74 8.00
CA PRO A 24 8.19 2.06 9.26
C PRO A 24 9.32 2.75 10.03
N PRO A 25 9.29 2.72 11.38
CA PRO A 25 10.27 3.42 12.21
C PRO A 25 11.70 2.89 12.03
N VAL A 26 11.86 1.64 11.57
CA VAL A 26 13.17 1.02 11.43
C VAL A 26 13.71 1.19 10.02
N CYS A 27 14.79 1.97 9.95
CA CYS A 27 15.60 2.21 8.78
C CYS A 27 16.95 1.51 8.96
N VAL A 28 17.28 0.61 8.03
CA VAL A 28 18.50 -0.18 8.04
C VAL A 28 19.41 0.30 6.90
N PRO A 29 20.64 0.77 7.21
CA PRO A 29 21.64 1.04 6.19
C PRO A 29 21.91 -0.20 5.33
N HIS A 30 21.95 -0.04 4.02
CA HIS A 30 21.93 -1.19 3.11
C HIS A 30 23.20 -2.06 3.19
N ASP A 31 24.32 -1.45 3.55
CA ASP A 31 25.61 -2.10 3.76
C ASP A 31 25.63 -3.01 5.00
N THR A 32 24.91 -2.64 6.07
CA THR A 32 24.78 -3.43 7.31
C THR A 32 23.63 -4.45 7.28
N TYR A 33 22.76 -4.37 6.26
CA TYR A 33 21.59 -5.24 6.14
C TYR A 33 21.92 -6.76 6.19
N PRO A 34 22.95 -7.28 5.49
CA PRO A 34 23.32 -8.69 5.59
C PRO A 34 23.71 -9.11 7.01
N ASP A 35 24.50 -8.29 7.73
CA ASP A 35 24.90 -8.60 9.09
C ASP A 35 23.69 -8.70 10.02
N MET A 36 22.81 -7.72 9.95
CA MET A 36 21.58 -7.70 10.73
C MET A 36 20.68 -8.91 10.40
N TYR A 37 20.47 -9.21 9.12
CA TYR A 37 19.63 -10.33 8.67
C TYR A 37 20.12 -11.66 9.25
N PHE A 38 21.40 -11.98 9.05
CA PHE A 38 21.98 -13.26 9.46
C PHE A 38 22.02 -13.42 10.99
N ARG A 39 22.23 -12.32 11.72
CA ARG A 39 22.14 -12.30 13.18
C ARG A 39 20.72 -12.59 13.67
N LEU A 40 19.73 -11.91 13.09
CA LEU A 40 18.33 -12.06 13.49
C LEU A 40 17.75 -13.44 13.17
N THR A 41 18.24 -14.10 12.12
CA THR A 41 17.80 -15.45 11.73
C THR A 41 18.71 -16.56 12.29
N ASN A 42 19.62 -16.25 13.21
CA ASN A 42 20.58 -17.19 13.79
C ASN A 42 21.37 -17.99 12.73
N SER A 43 21.71 -17.33 11.63
CA SER A 43 22.31 -17.94 10.43
C SER A 43 23.76 -17.53 10.21
N GLU A 44 24.41 -16.87 11.18
CA GLU A 44 25.77 -16.31 11.04
C GLU A 44 26.84 -17.35 10.65
N HIS A 45 26.58 -18.63 10.94
CA HIS A 45 27.43 -19.75 10.54
C HIS A 45 27.46 -19.98 9.01
N LEU A 46 26.46 -19.49 8.26
CA LEU A 46 26.36 -19.60 6.80
C LEU A 46 27.16 -18.48 6.09
N THR A 47 28.48 -18.46 6.33
CA THR A 47 29.39 -17.38 5.90
C THR A 47 29.40 -17.17 4.38
N GLU A 48 29.43 -18.23 3.58
CA GLU A 48 29.42 -18.12 2.11
C GLU A 48 28.14 -17.44 1.58
N LEU A 49 26.99 -17.76 2.19
CA LEU A 49 25.71 -17.17 1.83
C LEU A 49 25.66 -15.69 2.23
N LYS A 50 26.20 -15.36 3.41
CA LYS A 50 26.36 -13.99 3.88
C LYS A 50 27.23 -13.15 2.95
N ASP A 51 28.34 -13.70 2.48
CA ASP A 51 29.24 -13.03 1.54
C ASP A 51 28.58 -12.81 0.17
N LYS A 52 27.78 -13.79 -0.29
CA LYS A 52 26.99 -13.65 -1.52
C LYS A 52 25.94 -12.55 -1.37
N MET A 53 25.18 -12.53 -0.27
CA MET A 53 24.18 -11.50 0.01
C MET A 53 24.82 -10.11 0.13
N THR A 54 25.99 -10.02 0.77
CA THR A 54 26.76 -8.77 0.89
C THR A 54 27.19 -8.24 -0.47
N ARG A 55 27.69 -9.10 -1.36
CA ARG A 55 28.03 -8.73 -2.74
C ARG A 55 26.80 -8.24 -3.52
N ILE A 56 25.66 -8.92 -3.38
CA ILE A 56 24.40 -8.49 -3.99
C ILE A 56 24.02 -7.10 -3.47
N CYS A 57 24.03 -6.88 -2.15
CA CYS A 57 23.67 -5.59 -1.56
C CYS A 57 24.56 -4.45 -2.08
N LYS A 58 25.88 -4.65 -2.10
CA LYS A 58 26.87 -3.70 -2.63
C LYS A 58 26.71 -3.42 -4.13
N SER A 59 26.18 -4.38 -4.90
CA SER A 59 25.93 -4.20 -6.34
C SER A 59 24.67 -3.39 -6.64
N THR A 60 23.79 -3.18 -5.66
CA THR A 60 22.61 -2.36 -5.83
C THR A 60 22.93 -0.88 -5.56
N THR A 61 22.10 0.02 -6.07
CA THR A 61 22.19 1.46 -5.78
C THR A 61 21.43 1.87 -4.51
N ILE A 62 20.93 0.90 -3.72
CA ILE A 62 20.12 1.13 -2.53
C ILE A 62 21.01 1.61 -1.39
N LYS A 63 20.64 2.73 -0.75
CA LYS A 63 21.37 3.27 0.40
C LYS A 63 20.83 2.75 1.74
N GLN A 64 19.52 2.64 1.85
CA GLN A 64 18.84 2.25 3.08
C GLN A 64 17.52 1.53 2.76
N ARG A 65 17.02 0.76 3.73
CA ARG A 65 15.78 0.01 3.61
C ARG A 65 14.92 0.24 4.85
N TYR A 66 13.62 0.38 4.66
CA TYR A 66 12.66 0.43 5.75
C TYR A 66 12.02 -0.93 5.96
N MET A 67 11.95 -1.40 7.20
CA MET A 67 11.49 -2.76 7.53
C MET A 67 10.63 -2.77 8.80
N GLY A 68 9.32 -2.91 8.65
CA GLY A 68 8.43 -3.03 9.81
C GLY A 68 8.64 -4.29 10.66
N MET A 69 8.90 -5.45 10.04
CA MET A 69 9.02 -6.74 10.77
C MET A 69 10.32 -6.89 11.58
N MET A 70 11.34 -6.09 11.27
CA MET A 70 12.64 -6.12 11.97
C MET A 70 12.77 -4.98 12.99
N ALA A 71 11.63 -4.36 13.33
CA ALA A 71 11.60 -3.32 14.34
C ALA A 71 12.07 -3.83 15.71
N ASN A 72 12.63 -2.92 16.51
CA ASN A 72 13.10 -3.16 17.87
C ASN A 72 14.06 -4.37 18.00
N ASP A 73 15.13 -4.42 17.21
CA ASP A 73 16.13 -5.50 17.27
C ASP A 73 15.53 -6.93 17.17
N GLY A 74 14.47 -7.07 16.39
CA GLY A 74 13.81 -8.36 16.16
C GLY A 74 12.95 -8.84 17.31
N GLU A 75 12.44 -7.98 18.19
CA GLU A 75 11.41 -8.34 19.19
C GLU A 75 10.22 -9.08 18.56
N LEU A 76 9.79 -8.66 17.37
CA LEU A 76 8.74 -9.36 16.63
C LEU A 76 9.15 -10.77 16.22
N LEU A 77 10.40 -10.98 15.81
CA LEU A 77 10.93 -12.31 15.49
C LEU A 77 11.10 -13.17 16.75
N LYS A 78 11.39 -12.57 17.91
CA LYS A 78 11.39 -13.26 19.21
C LYS A 78 9.97 -13.65 19.65
N LYS A 79 8.98 -12.78 19.41
CA LYS A 79 7.56 -13.07 19.66
C LYS A 79 7.02 -14.16 18.73
N TYR A 80 7.48 -14.18 17.48
CA TYR A 80 7.06 -15.11 16.44
C TYR A 80 8.25 -15.83 15.78
N PRO A 81 8.88 -16.79 16.49
CA PRO A 81 10.06 -17.49 15.96
C PRO A 81 9.75 -18.30 14.70
N ASN A 82 8.51 -18.74 14.53
CA ASN A 82 8.02 -19.43 13.33
C ASN A 82 8.12 -18.59 12.05
N ILE A 83 8.24 -17.26 12.13
CA ILE A 83 8.46 -16.40 10.93
C ILE A 83 9.85 -16.67 10.32
N GLY A 84 10.84 -17.00 11.14
CA GLY A 84 12.22 -17.28 10.71
C GLY A 84 12.46 -18.74 10.31
N ASP A 85 11.53 -19.64 10.60
CA ASP A 85 11.61 -21.05 10.23
C ASP A 85 10.93 -21.27 8.87
N HIS A 86 11.65 -21.90 7.95
CA HIS A 86 11.18 -22.18 6.60
C HIS A 86 9.99 -23.13 6.57
N ASP A 87 9.97 -24.12 7.48
CA ASP A 87 9.00 -25.21 7.47
C ASP A 87 7.81 -24.95 8.42
N ALA A 88 7.90 -23.92 9.25
CA ALA A 88 6.85 -23.58 10.20
C ALA A 88 5.72 -22.74 9.56
N PRO A 89 4.45 -23.03 9.87
CA PRO A 89 3.35 -22.16 9.48
C PRO A 89 3.47 -20.82 10.21
N SER A 90 3.58 -19.72 9.45
CA SER A 90 3.76 -18.36 10.00
C SER A 90 2.78 -17.33 9.46
N LEU A 91 1.76 -17.77 8.73
CA LEU A 91 0.79 -16.88 8.11
C LEU A 91 0.08 -16.01 9.16
N ASP A 92 -0.47 -16.62 10.23
CA ASP A 92 -1.20 -15.90 11.28
C ASP A 92 -0.33 -14.91 12.07
N ALA A 93 0.94 -15.25 12.29
CA ALA A 93 1.90 -14.34 12.92
C ALA A 93 2.19 -13.12 12.04
N ARG A 94 2.42 -13.35 10.73
CA ARG A 94 2.60 -12.26 9.75
C ARG A 94 1.33 -11.40 9.66
N TRP A 95 0.15 -12.01 9.78
CA TRP A 95 -1.12 -11.30 9.84
C TRP A 95 -1.23 -10.37 11.03
N GLU A 96 -0.89 -10.82 12.24
CA GLU A 96 -1.01 -10.00 13.45
C GLU A 96 -0.15 -8.74 13.33
N ILE A 97 1.11 -8.89 12.86
CA ILE A 97 2.03 -7.78 12.63
C ILE A 97 1.47 -6.78 11.62
N VAL A 98 0.99 -7.27 10.47
CA VAL A 98 0.43 -6.42 9.40
C VAL A 98 -0.85 -5.73 9.86
N THR A 99 -1.71 -6.43 10.61
CA THR A 99 -2.99 -5.93 11.13
C THR A 99 -2.79 -4.75 12.07
N GLU A 100 -1.72 -4.74 12.86
CA GLU A 100 -1.43 -3.66 13.79
C GLU A 100 -0.74 -2.47 13.11
N GLU A 101 0.30 -2.71 12.31
CA GLU A 101 1.18 -1.65 11.81
C GLU A 101 0.62 -0.94 10.58
N VAL A 102 -0.06 -1.67 9.68
CA VAL A 102 -0.56 -1.10 8.43
C VAL A 102 -1.59 0.02 8.65
N PRO A 103 -2.60 -0.11 9.52
CA PRO A 103 -3.54 0.98 9.76
C PRO A 103 -2.89 2.22 10.39
N LYS A 104 -1.85 2.04 11.22
CA LYS A 104 -1.11 3.16 11.83
C LYS A 104 -0.40 3.97 10.76
N LEU A 105 0.42 3.30 9.95
CA LEU A 105 1.17 3.93 8.86
C LEU A 105 0.23 4.49 7.77
N ALA A 106 -0.89 3.82 7.48
CA ALA A 106 -1.87 4.31 6.50
C ALA A 106 -2.50 5.63 6.97
N LYS A 107 -2.86 5.70 8.26
CA LYS A 107 -3.36 6.94 8.86
C LYS A 107 -2.30 8.02 8.82
N GLU A 108 -1.05 7.71 9.16
CA GLU A 108 0.05 8.68 9.11
C GLU A 108 0.24 9.25 7.69
N ALA A 109 0.35 8.39 6.67
CA ALA A 109 0.51 8.80 5.28
C ALA A 109 -0.68 9.67 4.82
N ALA A 110 -1.91 9.26 5.14
CA ALA A 110 -3.12 10.01 4.82
C ALA A 110 -3.11 11.40 5.50
N MET A 111 -2.73 11.49 6.77
CA MET A 111 -2.67 12.76 7.50
C MET A 111 -1.58 13.69 6.95
N VAL A 112 -0.44 13.16 6.51
CA VAL A 112 0.61 13.95 5.83
C VAL A 112 0.06 14.52 4.52
N ALA A 113 -0.59 13.70 3.69
CA ALA A 113 -1.19 14.15 2.44
C ALA A 113 -2.28 15.20 2.65
N ILE A 114 -3.14 15.01 3.66
CA ILE A 114 -4.22 15.95 3.98
C ILE A 114 -3.66 17.27 4.52
N LYS A 115 -2.59 17.22 5.31
CA LYS A 115 -1.89 18.41 5.80
C LYS A 115 -1.28 19.22 4.65
N GLU A 116 -0.65 18.56 3.67
CA GLU A 116 -0.14 19.21 2.47
C GLU A 116 -1.28 19.79 1.62
N TRP A 117 -2.39 19.05 1.47
CA TRP A 117 -3.55 19.50 0.71
C TRP A 117 -4.25 20.73 1.33
N GLY A 118 -4.18 20.88 2.66
CA GLY A 118 -4.70 22.06 3.36
C GLY A 118 -6.22 22.15 3.45
N GLN A 119 -6.93 21.06 3.20
CA GLN A 119 -8.40 20.96 3.28
C GLN A 119 -8.83 19.96 4.35
N PRO A 120 -10.07 20.05 4.89
CA PRO A 120 -10.53 19.13 5.91
C PRO A 120 -10.72 17.70 5.36
N VAL A 121 -10.44 16.71 6.21
CA VAL A 121 -10.60 15.26 5.91
C VAL A 121 -12.01 14.94 5.39
N SER A 122 -13.03 15.65 5.88
CA SER A 122 -14.43 15.48 5.47
C SER A 122 -14.69 15.73 3.97
N LYS A 123 -13.77 16.39 3.27
CA LYS A 123 -13.84 16.55 1.82
C LYS A 123 -13.31 15.34 1.06
N ILE A 124 -12.59 14.41 1.68
CA ILE A 124 -12.20 13.15 1.04
C ILE A 124 -13.44 12.28 0.94
N THR A 125 -13.80 11.96 -0.30
CA THR A 125 -15.11 11.40 -0.61
C THR A 125 -15.06 9.95 -1.08
N HIS A 126 -13.93 9.48 -1.61
CA HIS A 126 -13.73 8.08 -1.99
C HIS A 126 -12.29 7.65 -1.76
N LEU A 127 -12.09 6.37 -1.41
CA LEU A 127 -10.75 5.82 -1.17
C LEU A 127 -10.43 4.69 -2.14
N ILE A 128 -9.34 4.87 -2.88
CA ILE A 128 -8.76 3.89 -3.79
C ILE A 128 -7.62 3.21 -3.05
N PHE A 129 -7.56 1.89 -3.09
CA PHE A 129 -6.59 1.13 -2.30
C PHE A 129 -5.85 0.12 -3.18
N CYS A 130 -4.54 0.04 -2.99
CA CYS A 130 -3.68 -0.89 -3.70
C CYS A 130 -2.52 -1.34 -2.83
N THR A 131 -2.40 -2.64 -2.57
CA THR A 131 -1.28 -3.22 -1.80
C THR A 131 -0.40 -4.11 -2.68
N ASN A 132 0.93 -3.99 -2.58
CA ASN A 132 1.88 -4.87 -3.27
C ASN A 132 2.36 -6.05 -2.39
N SER A 133 1.86 -6.20 -1.17
CA SER A 133 2.29 -7.30 -0.30
C SER A 133 1.62 -8.63 -0.69
N GLY A 134 2.03 -9.19 -1.83
CA GLY A 134 2.02 -10.60 -2.23
C GLY A 134 0.68 -11.36 -2.30
N ALA A 135 0.59 -12.28 -3.27
CA ALA A 135 -0.47 -13.30 -3.38
C ALA A 135 -0.58 -14.25 -2.16
N ALA A 136 0.37 -14.18 -1.21
CA ALA A 136 0.34 -14.91 0.07
C ALA A 136 -0.15 -14.06 1.26
N CYS A 137 -0.70 -12.86 1.00
CA CYS A 137 -1.47 -12.10 1.98
C CYS A 137 -2.95 -12.18 1.57
N PRO A 138 -3.72 -13.21 2.01
CA PRO A 138 -5.13 -13.35 1.65
C PRO A 138 -5.99 -12.31 2.40
N GLY A 139 -5.87 -11.01 2.09
CA GLY A 139 -6.35 -10.00 3.04
C GLY A 139 -6.75 -8.62 2.56
N GLY A 140 -6.88 -8.38 1.25
CA GLY A 140 -7.43 -7.12 0.74
C GLY A 140 -8.69 -6.67 1.51
N PRO A 141 -9.73 -7.50 1.65
CA PRO A 141 -10.96 -7.13 2.36
C PRO A 141 -10.80 -6.75 3.83
N LYS A 142 -9.88 -7.39 4.57
CA LYS A 142 -9.64 -7.14 6.00
C LYS A 142 -8.81 -5.88 6.21
N ILE A 143 -7.76 -5.68 5.41
CA ILE A 143 -6.97 -4.43 5.46
C ILE A 143 -7.86 -3.24 5.08
N LEU A 144 -8.70 -3.38 4.05
CA LEU A 144 -9.68 -2.37 3.69
C LEU A 144 -10.60 -2.03 4.87
N LYS A 145 -11.15 -3.05 5.55
CA LYS A 145 -12.01 -2.84 6.73
C LYS A 145 -11.27 -2.12 7.86
N MET A 146 -10.02 -2.46 8.13
CA MET A 146 -9.24 -1.82 9.20
C MET A 146 -8.89 -0.37 8.87
N VAL A 147 -8.55 -0.09 7.61
CA VAL A 147 -8.30 1.28 7.15
C VAL A 147 -9.60 2.10 7.17
N GLU A 148 -10.73 1.49 6.78
CA GLU A 148 -12.08 2.05 6.86
C GLU A 148 -12.44 2.44 8.30
N GLU A 149 -12.24 1.52 9.26
CA GLU A 149 -12.47 1.75 10.70
C GLU A 149 -11.52 2.81 11.28
N LYS A 150 -10.24 2.81 10.89
CA LYS A 150 -9.23 3.72 11.46
C LYS A 150 -9.31 5.16 10.94
N LEU A 151 -9.81 5.32 9.71
CA LEU A 151 -10.05 6.61 9.06
C LEU A 151 -11.50 7.10 9.22
N GLU A 152 -12.35 6.34 9.91
CA GLU A 152 -13.77 6.68 10.17
C GLU A 152 -14.56 6.97 8.86
N LEU A 153 -14.30 6.16 7.82
CA LEU A 153 -14.92 6.34 6.51
C LEU A 153 -16.26 5.60 6.40
N GLU A 154 -17.15 6.11 5.54
CA GLU A 154 -18.39 5.42 5.20
C GLU A 154 -18.11 4.08 4.47
N LYS A 155 -18.92 3.05 4.76
CA LYS A 155 -18.76 1.70 4.21
C LYS A 155 -18.76 1.66 2.67
N ASP A 156 -19.50 2.58 2.05
CA ASP A 156 -19.66 2.60 0.60
C ASP A 156 -18.42 3.09 -0.16
N LYS A 157 -17.48 3.73 0.53
CA LYS A 157 -16.30 4.33 -0.12
C LYS A 157 -15.36 3.30 -0.73
N PHE A 158 -15.41 2.04 -0.27
CA PHE A 158 -14.57 0.95 -0.76
C PHE A 158 -15.28 0.01 -1.75
N ASN A 159 -16.55 0.25 -2.09
CA ASN A 159 -17.33 -0.67 -2.93
C ASN A 159 -16.66 -0.94 -4.28
N MET A 160 -16.13 0.10 -4.94
CA MET A 160 -15.44 -0.06 -6.21
C MET A 160 -14.12 -0.84 -6.08
N THR A 161 -13.35 -0.54 -5.04
CA THR A 161 -12.12 -1.26 -4.71
C THR A 161 -12.40 -2.74 -4.46
N ARG A 162 -13.43 -3.07 -3.67
CA ARG A 162 -13.86 -4.45 -3.39
C ARG A 162 -14.30 -5.18 -4.66
N LYS A 163 -15.05 -4.50 -5.54
CA LYS A 163 -15.46 -5.04 -6.84
C LYS A 163 -14.26 -5.41 -7.71
N VAL A 164 -13.32 -4.48 -7.92
CA VAL A 164 -12.15 -4.75 -8.78
C VAL A 164 -11.26 -5.85 -8.21
N LEU A 165 -11.04 -5.87 -6.89
CA LEU A 165 -10.29 -6.95 -6.25
C LEU A 165 -11.00 -8.31 -6.40
N SER A 166 -12.33 -8.35 -6.45
CA SER A 166 -13.10 -9.57 -6.72
C SER A 166 -13.04 -9.98 -8.19
N ASP A 167 -13.05 -9.02 -9.11
CA ASP A 167 -13.14 -9.27 -10.56
C ASP A 167 -11.80 -9.70 -11.17
N VAL A 168 -10.71 -9.01 -10.81
CA VAL A 168 -9.38 -9.19 -11.45
C VAL A 168 -8.26 -9.48 -10.45
N GLY A 169 -8.56 -9.53 -9.15
CA GLY A 169 -7.57 -9.74 -8.10
C GLY A 169 -6.67 -8.52 -7.87
N ASN A 170 -5.61 -8.75 -7.11
CA ASN A 170 -4.60 -7.75 -6.82
C ASN A 170 -3.44 -7.86 -7.81
N LEU A 171 -3.34 -6.89 -8.71
CA LEU A 171 -2.32 -6.77 -9.75
C LEU A 171 -1.15 -5.90 -9.31
N SER A 172 -0.99 -5.64 -8.01
CA SER A 172 -0.05 -4.64 -7.47
C SER A 172 -0.44 -3.22 -7.95
N SER A 173 0.52 -2.30 -8.14
CA SER A 173 0.31 -0.90 -8.50
C SER A 173 -0.73 -0.65 -9.63
N PRO A 174 -0.77 -1.45 -10.71
CA PRO A 174 -1.82 -1.34 -11.74
C PRO A 174 -3.26 -1.42 -11.23
N THR A 175 -3.54 -2.09 -10.10
CA THR A 175 -4.90 -2.23 -9.55
C THR A 175 -5.58 -0.88 -9.34
N VAL A 176 -4.84 0.17 -8.98
CA VAL A 176 -5.38 1.54 -8.89
C VAL A 176 -6.01 1.99 -10.21
N LEU A 177 -5.31 1.76 -11.34
CA LEU A 177 -5.78 2.18 -12.66
C LEU A 177 -7.06 1.43 -13.05
N PHE A 178 -7.18 0.15 -12.69
CA PHE A 178 -8.39 -0.63 -12.90
C PHE A 178 -9.56 -0.09 -12.06
N ILE A 179 -9.33 0.21 -10.77
CA ILE A 179 -10.33 0.81 -9.89
C ILE A 179 -10.82 2.15 -10.45
N MET A 180 -9.90 3.04 -10.85
CA MET A 180 -10.25 4.33 -11.43
C MET A 180 -11.01 4.18 -12.76
N ASN A 181 -10.62 3.23 -13.60
CA ASN A 181 -11.30 3.02 -14.88
C ASN A 181 -12.72 2.47 -14.69
N GLU A 182 -12.91 1.51 -13.78
CA GLU A 182 -14.24 0.99 -13.46
C GLU A 182 -15.13 2.05 -12.79
N MET A 183 -14.57 2.85 -11.88
CA MET A 183 -15.25 4.00 -11.28
C MET A 183 -15.72 5.00 -12.33
N ARG A 184 -14.84 5.34 -13.28
CA ARG A 184 -15.15 6.24 -14.39
C ARG A 184 -16.27 5.69 -15.27
N LYS A 185 -16.20 4.41 -15.67
CA LYS A 185 -17.23 3.78 -16.52
C LYS A 185 -18.59 3.75 -15.82
N LYS A 186 -18.62 3.37 -14.54
CA LYS A 186 -19.85 3.38 -13.72
C LYS A 186 -20.45 4.79 -13.67
N SER A 187 -19.60 5.79 -13.40
CA SER A 187 -20.02 7.20 -13.30
C SER A 187 -20.66 7.71 -14.60
N VAL A 188 -20.08 7.37 -15.76
CA VAL A 188 -20.64 7.72 -17.07
C VAL A 188 -21.97 6.99 -17.32
N ASN A 189 -22.04 5.69 -17.03
CA ASN A 189 -23.25 4.90 -17.24
C ASN A 189 -24.43 5.36 -16.35
N GLU A 190 -24.14 5.83 -15.14
CA GLU A 190 -25.14 6.33 -14.18
C GLU A 190 -25.40 7.83 -14.30
N GLY A 191 -24.75 8.54 -15.25
CA GLY A 191 -24.93 9.98 -15.45
C GLY A 191 -24.50 10.83 -14.24
N LYS A 192 -23.46 10.41 -13.52
CA LYS A 192 -22.93 11.15 -12.35
C LYS A 192 -22.24 12.44 -12.79
N ALA A 193 -22.14 13.40 -11.86
CA ALA A 193 -21.51 14.68 -12.10
C ALA A 193 -19.99 14.61 -12.36
N THR A 194 -19.32 13.58 -11.83
CA THR A 194 -17.85 13.43 -11.93
C THR A 194 -17.45 11.98 -12.20
N THR A 195 -16.22 11.77 -12.69
CA THR A 195 -15.59 10.46 -12.90
C THR A 195 -15.34 9.68 -11.60
N GLY A 196 -15.52 10.32 -10.44
CA GLY A 196 -15.31 9.75 -9.11
C GLY A 196 -16.63 9.40 -8.43
N ASP A 197 -17.57 8.77 -9.14
CA ASP A 197 -18.91 8.40 -8.66
C ASP A 197 -19.71 9.62 -8.14
N GLY A 198 -19.59 10.75 -8.86
CA GLY A 198 -20.26 12.02 -8.52
C GLY A 198 -19.58 12.82 -7.41
N LEU A 199 -18.45 12.36 -6.86
CA LEU A 199 -17.72 13.07 -5.83
C LEU A 199 -16.40 13.66 -6.34
N GLU A 200 -15.94 14.75 -5.70
CA GLU A 200 -14.87 15.60 -6.23
C GLU A 200 -13.46 15.16 -5.81
N PHE A 201 -13.26 14.70 -4.57
CA PHE A 201 -11.92 14.42 -4.05
C PHE A 201 -11.77 12.97 -3.59
N GLY A 202 -10.76 12.28 -4.11
CA GLY A 202 -10.43 10.92 -3.72
C GLY A 202 -9.07 10.85 -3.03
N MET A 203 -8.85 9.80 -2.24
CA MET A 203 -7.53 9.46 -1.71
C MET A 203 -7.12 8.07 -2.19
N LEU A 204 -5.89 7.92 -2.64
CA LEU A 204 -5.29 6.66 -3.05
C LEU A 204 -4.28 6.23 -1.99
N LEU A 205 -4.37 5.00 -1.48
CA LEU A 205 -3.37 4.41 -0.61
C LEU A 205 -2.62 3.28 -1.31
N GLY A 206 -1.31 3.43 -1.44
CA GLY A 206 -0.37 2.48 -2.02
C GLY A 206 0.53 1.86 -0.95
N PHE A 207 0.62 0.53 -0.89
CA PHE A 207 1.46 -0.18 0.08
C PHE A 207 2.64 -0.85 -0.63
N GLY A 208 3.83 -0.34 -0.35
CA GLY A 208 5.10 -0.83 -0.87
C GLY A 208 5.73 -1.93 -0.02
N PRO A 209 6.80 -2.55 -0.53
CA PRO A 209 7.59 -3.51 0.24
C PRO A 209 8.16 -2.86 1.50
N GLY A 210 8.30 -3.66 2.57
CA GLY A 210 8.79 -3.19 3.87
C GLY A 210 7.75 -2.48 4.73
N LEU A 211 6.48 -2.41 4.30
CA LEU A 211 5.38 -1.64 4.91
C LEU A 211 5.48 -0.13 4.73
N SER A 212 6.14 0.34 3.66
CA SER A 212 6.09 1.76 3.27
C SER A 212 4.71 2.07 2.67
N ILE A 213 4.10 3.20 3.03
CA ILE A 213 2.77 3.58 2.55
C ILE A 213 2.80 4.97 1.93
N GLU A 214 2.20 5.10 0.76
CA GLU A 214 1.99 6.36 0.06
C GLU A 214 0.50 6.67 -0.01
N ALA A 215 0.15 7.93 0.26
CA ALA A 215 -1.19 8.47 0.15
C ALA A 215 -1.17 9.57 -0.91
N VAL A 216 -2.10 9.53 -1.86
CA VAL A 216 -2.22 10.55 -2.91
C VAL A 216 -3.63 11.11 -2.90
N VAL A 217 -3.76 12.43 -2.77
CA VAL A 217 -5.05 13.11 -2.92
C VAL A 217 -5.27 13.43 -4.40
N LEU A 218 -6.43 13.03 -4.92
CA LEU A 218 -6.80 13.17 -6.32
C LEU A 218 -8.07 14.02 -6.45
N ARG A 219 -8.14 14.82 -7.51
CA ARG A 219 -9.38 15.49 -7.93
C ARG A 219 -10.00 14.75 -9.11
N SER A 220 -11.29 14.43 -9.00
CA SER A 220 -12.07 13.88 -10.10
C SER A 220 -12.40 14.94 -11.14
N VAL A 221 -12.77 14.47 -12.33
CA VAL A 221 -13.08 15.33 -13.48
C VAL A 221 -14.58 15.32 -13.71
N ALA A 222 -15.17 16.45 -14.11
CA ALA A 222 -16.58 16.49 -14.50
C ALA A 222 -16.83 15.63 -15.75
N ILE A 223 -18.01 15.00 -15.82
CA ILE A 223 -18.45 14.18 -16.97
C ILE A 223 -19.29 15.04 -17.93
#